data_AF-A0A6J8E954-F1
#
_entry.id   AF-A0A6J8E954-F1
#
_cell.length_a   1.000
_cell.length_b   1.000
_cell.length_c   1.000
_cell.angle_alpha   90.00
_cell.angle_beta   90.00
_cell.angle_gamma   90.00
#
_symmetry.space_group_name_H-M   'P 1'
#
loop_
_entity.id
_entity.type
_entity.pdbx_description
1 polymer ?
#
loop_
_entity_poly.entity_id
_entity_poly.type
_entity_poly.pdbx_seq_one_letter_code
_entity_poly.pdbx_strand_id
1 'polypeptide(L)'
;MLGMVSSLDEGVGTIVDALEKSGHIDNTVFIFMSDNGGDPNNGASNIPLRGNKGELWDGGSKSVGFVYSPRFFKRKGCVHKGGQKTFTQVNLFYRMIHVVDWLPTILDMAGFNKDKRRKKFSNIDSVSQWKYLQRCRGSGREEFVYQIDDYVAKSAAIRYEIMGYKFAIKKVFIKLF
;
A
#
# COMPACT_ATOMS: atom_id res chain seq x y z
N MET A 1 -8.20 -21.03 -6.50
CA MET A 1 -7.64 -19.66 -6.52
C MET A 1 -7.03 -19.28 -7.88
N LEU A 2 -6.19 -20.10 -8.52
CA LEU A 2 -5.53 -19.74 -9.79
C LEU A 2 -6.50 -19.24 -10.87
N GLY A 3 -7.56 -20.00 -11.18
CA GLY A 3 -8.56 -19.57 -12.18
C GLY A 3 -9.27 -18.25 -11.83
N MET A 4 -9.52 -17.98 -10.54
CA MET A 4 -10.13 -16.71 -10.11
C MET A 4 -9.19 -15.52 -10.35
N VAL A 5 -7.89 -15.72 -10.12
CA VAL A 5 -6.86 -14.69 -10.36
C VAL A 5 -6.66 -14.49 -11.86
N SER A 6 -6.68 -15.56 -12.66
CA SER A 6 -6.63 -15.47 -14.13
C SER A 6 -7.81 -14.69 -14.69
N SER A 7 -9.04 -14.97 -14.24
CA SER A 7 -10.22 -14.20 -14.69
C SER A 7 -10.18 -12.74 -14.25
N LEU A 8 -9.61 -12.43 -13.08
CA LEU A 8 -9.37 -11.04 -12.67
C LEU A 8 -8.38 -10.34 -13.60
N ASP A 9 -7.27 -11.01 -13.95
CA ASP A 9 -6.26 -10.48 -14.87
C ASP A 9 -6.84 -10.20 -16.26
N GLU A 10 -7.61 -11.13 -16.81
CA GLU A 10 -8.35 -10.95 -18.08
C GLU A 10 -9.34 -9.78 -18.01
N GLY A 11 -10.05 -9.64 -16.88
CA GLY A 11 -10.97 -8.52 -16.64
C GLY A 11 -10.25 -7.17 -16.60
N VAL A 12 -9.07 -7.10 -15.95
CA VAL A 12 -8.22 -5.90 -15.96
C VAL A 12 -7.75 -5.59 -17.38
N GLY A 13 -7.33 -6.60 -18.14
CA GLY A 13 -6.96 -6.46 -19.56
C GLY A 13 -8.08 -5.85 -20.39
N THR A 14 -9.31 -6.32 -20.19
CA THR A 14 -10.51 -5.78 -20.88
C THR A 14 -10.73 -4.29 -20.57
N ILE A 15 -10.52 -3.87 -19.33
CA ILE A 15 -10.63 -2.45 -18.93
C ILE A 15 -9.53 -1.60 -19.58
N VAL A 16 -8.29 -2.11 -19.59
CA VAL A 16 -7.16 -1.43 -20.22
C VAL A 16 -7.42 -1.25 -21.72
N ASP A 17 -7.81 -2.31 -22.42
CA ASP A 17 -8.15 -2.28 -23.84
C ASP A 17 -9.25 -1.26 -24.17
N ALA A 18 -10.29 -1.19 -23.33
CA ALA A 18 -11.37 -0.23 -23.51
C ALA A 18 -10.88 1.23 -23.33
N LEU A 19 -9.97 1.47 -22.39
CA LEU A 19 -9.37 2.79 -22.17
C LEU A 19 -8.39 3.18 -23.28
N GLU A 20 -7.68 2.22 -23.87
CA GLU A 20 -6.84 2.44 -25.05
C GLU A 20 -7.70 2.77 -26.27
N LYS A 21 -8.73 1.97 -26.57
CA LYS A 21 -9.64 2.18 -27.70
C LYS A 21 -10.42 3.49 -27.63
N SER A 22 -10.76 3.94 -26.42
CA SER A 22 -11.44 5.23 -26.21
C SER A 22 -10.48 6.43 -26.15
N GLY A 23 -9.16 6.22 -26.20
CA GLY A 23 -8.17 7.29 -26.13
C GLY A 23 -8.01 7.91 -24.74
N HIS A 24 -8.51 7.26 -23.68
CA HIS A 24 -8.45 7.75 -22.31
C HIS A 24 -7.27 7.21 -21.49
N ILE A 25 -6.55 6.21 -22.01
CA ILE A 25 -5.45 5.56 -21.30
C ILE A 25 -4.36 6.54 -20.83
N ASP A 26 -4.01 7.54 -21.64
CA ASP A 26 -2.94 8.49 -21.34
C ASP A 26 -3.26 9.41 -20.16
N ASN A 27 -4.53 9.72 -19.93
CA ASN A 27 -4.98 10.54 -18.79
C ASN A 27 -5.54 9.70 -17.64
N THR A 28 -5.24 8.39 -17.62
CA THR A 28 -5.70 7.47 -16.57
C THR A 28 -4.55 7.13 -15.62
N VAL A 29 -4.88 7.01 -14.33
CA VAL A 29 -4.01 6.42 -13.30
C VAL A 29 -4.70 5.20 -12.74
N PHE A 30 -4.13 4.03 -12.98
CA PHE A 30 -4.58 2.77 -12.38
C PHE A 30 -3.92 2.58 -11.03
N ILE A 31 -4.72 2.24 -10.04
CA ILE A 31 -4.27 1.81 -8.72
C ILE A 31 -4.85 0.43 -8.49
N PHE A 32 -3.98 -0.58 -8.43
CA PHE A 32 -4.35 -1.94 -8.09
C PHE A 32 -3.82 -2.28 -6.71
N MET A 33 -4.62 -2.90 -5.85
CA MET A 33 -4.17 -3.42 -4.56
C MET A 33 -5.07 -4.54 -4.06
N SER A 34 -4.50 -5.41 -3.22
CA SER A 34 -5.27 -6.33 -2.38
C SER A 34 -5.64 -5.66 -1.06
N ASP A 35 -6.80 -6.00 -0.50
CA ASP A 35 -7.31 -5.49 0.77
C ASP A 35 -6.47 -5.97 1.97
N ASN A 36 -6.06 -7.23 1.95
CA ASN A 36 -5.23 -7.87 2.96
C ASN A 36 -4.32 -8.94 2.33
N GLY A 37 -3.50 -9.57 3.16
CA GLY A 37 -2.76 -10.78 2.82
C GLY A 37 -3.69 -11.97 2.53
N GLY A 38 -3.19 -12.96 1.80
CA GLY A 38 -3.96 -14.13 1.38
C GLY A 38 -4.34 -15.06 2.53
N ASP A 39 -5.41 -15.83 2.32
CA ASP A 39 -5.82 -16.92 3.22
C ASP A 39 -5.45 -18.28 2.60
N PRO A 40 -4.46 -19.01 3.16
CA PRO A 40 -4.06 -20.32 2.66
C PRO A 40 -5.18 -21.36 2.67
N ASN A 41 -6.17 -21.24 3.57
CA ASN A 41 -7.32 -22.16 3.59
C ASN A 41 -8.19 -22.04 2.33
N ASN A 42 -8.08 -20.90 1.64
CA ASN A 42 -8.77 -20.63 0.38
C ASN A 42 -7.82 -20.73 -0.84
N GLY A 43 -6.63 -21.31 -0.67
CA GLY A 43 -5.66 -21.56 -1.73
C GLY A 43 -4.71 -20.39 -2.04
N ALA A 44 -4.55 -19.43 -1.11
CA ALA A 44 -3.61 -18.33 -1.27
C ALA A 44 -2.20 -18.67 -0.81
N SER A 45 -1.21 -17.90 -1.28
CA SER A 45 0.16 -17.97 -0.80
C SER A 45 0.68 -16.58 -0.48
N ASN A 46 1.25 -16.44 0.72
CA ASN A 46 1.92 -15.23 1.18
C ASN A 46 3.45 -15.34 1.15
N ILE A 47 4.00 -16.44 0.62
CA ILE A 47 5.44 -16.71 0.60
C ILE A 47 6.18 -15.55 -0.09
N PRO A 48 7.30 -15.05 0.47
CA PRO A 48 8.03 -15.54 1.65
C PRO A 48 7.65 -14.83 2.97
N LEU A 49 6.53 -14.13 3.00
CA LEU A 49 6.12 -13.35 4.17
C LEU A 49 5.53 -14.25 5.26
N ARG A 50 5.81 -13.91 6.51
CA ARG A 50 5.25 -14.60 7.67
C ARG A 50 3.77 -14.23 7.83
N GLY A 51 2.94 -15.23 8.13
CA GLY A 51 1.54 -15.06 8.53
C GLY A 51 0.55 -14.87 7.38
N ASN A 52 -0.74 -14.76 7.73
CA ASN A 52 -1.86 -14.86 6.79
C ASN A 52 -2.94 -13.83 7.06
N LYS A 53 -4.00 -13.83 6.23
CA LYS A 53 -5.22 -13.02 6.44
C LYS A 53 -5.66 -13.01 7.91
N GLY A 54 -5.90 -11.81 8.44
CA GLY A 54 -6.31 -11.61 9.83
C GLY A 54 -5.16 -11.53 10.84
N GLU A 55 -3.92 -11.78 10.43
CA GLU A 55 -2.75 -11.68 11.30
C GLU A 55 -1.98 -10.36 11.09
N LEU A 56 -1.42 -9.83 12.17
CA LEU A 56 -0.57 -8.64 12.12
C LEU A 56 0.86 -8.92 11.64
N TRP A 57 1.14 -10.09 11.06
CA TRP A 57 2.43 -10.30 10.38
C TRP A 57 2.42 -9.68 8.97
N ASP A 58 3.58 -9.61 8.31
CA ASP A 58 3.67 -9.03 6.97
C ASP A 58 2.78 -9.78 5.97
N GLY A 59 2.67 -11.10 6.05
CA GLY A 59 1.82 -11.90 5.18
C GLY A 59 0.32 -11.73 5.40
N GLY A 60 -0.13 -11.04 6.46
CA GLY A 60 -1.54 -10.66 6.65
C GLY A 60 -1.88 -9.22 6.24
N SER A 61 -0.89 -8.34 6.15
CA SER A 61 -1.10 -6.89 6.06
C SER A 61 -0.26 -6.18 5.00
N LYS A 62 0.82 -6.80 4.52
CA LYS A 62 1.61 -6.32 3.39
C LYS A 62 1.07 -6.95 2.11
N SER A 63 0.09 -6.26 1.54
CA SER A 63 -0.61 -6.67 0.34
C SER A 63 0.16 -6.34 -0.96
N VAL A 64 -0.19 -7.02 -2.04
CA VAL A 64 0.23 -6.64 -3.39
C VAL A 64 -0.43 -5.32 -3.78
N GLY A 65 0.32 -4.47 -4.48
CA GLY A 65 -0.25 -3.29 -5.11
C GLY A 65 0.73 -2.62 -6.07
N PHE A 66 0.18 -1.95 -7.09
CA PHE A 66 0.94 -1.17 -8.05
C PHE A 66 0.14 0.05 -8.52
N VAL A 67 0.86 1.02 -9.07
CA VAL A 67 0.26 2.18 -9.73
C VAL A 67 0.82 2.26 -11.15
N TYR A 68 -0.06 2.48 -12.12
CA TYR A 68 0.30 2.57 -13.53
C TYR A 68 -0.33 3.79 -14.18
N SER A 69 0.45 4.46 -15.03
CA SER A 69 -0.04 5.51 -15.93
C SER A 69 0.99 5.75 -17.04
N PRO A 70 0.59 5.88 -18.31
CA PRO A 70 1.50 6.23 -19.39
C PRO A 70 2.14 7.60 -19.20
N ARG A 71 1.36 8.60 -18.74
CA ARG A 71 1.72 10.02 -18.72
C ARG A 71 2.32 10.50 -17.40
N PHE A 72 1.81 10.02 -16.26
CA PHE A 72 2.09 10.67 -14.98
C PHE A 72 3.37 10.19 -14.26
N PHE A 73 4.02 9.13 -14.74
CA PHE A 73 5.25 8.59 -14.15
C PHE A 73 6.45 8.83 -15.06
N LYS A 74 7.40 9.66 -14.59
CA LYS A 74 8.66 9.93 -15.30
C LYS A 74 9.57 8.70 -15.40
N ARG A 75 9.47 7.81 -14.42
CA ARG A 75 10.23 6.56 -14.35
C ARG A 75 9.24 5.40 -14.19
N LYS A 76 9.31 4.43 -15.09
CA LYS A 76 8.51 3.20 -15.08
C LYS A 76 9.34 2.03 -14.53
N GLY A 77 8.67 0.94 -14.13
CA GLY A 77 9.35 -0.27 -13.62
C GLY A 77 9.97 -0.11 -12.23
N CYS A 78 9.50 0.87 -11.45
CA CYS A 78 9.99 1.10 -10.09
C CYS A 78 9.38 0.08 -9.13
N VAL A 79 10.22 -0.80 -8.57
CA VAL A 79 9.76 -1.80 -7.59
C VAL A 79 9.99 -1.29 -6.17
N HIS A 80 8.94 -1.31 -5.36
CA HIS A 80 9.04 -0.92 -3.98
C HIS A 80 9.28 -2.11 -3.04
N LYS A 81 10.55 -2.35 -2.68
CA LYS A 81 10.92 -3.44 -1.77
C LYS A 81 10.71 -3.03 -0.31
N GLY A 82 9.46 -3.03 0.15
CA GLY A 82 9.17 -2.83 1.57
C GLY A 82 9.65 -4.02 2.41
N GLY A 83 10.88 -4.01 2.93
CA GLY A 83 11.28 -5.00 3.97
C GLY A 83 12.10 -6.22 3.55
N GLN A 84 12.38 -6.47 2.27
CA GLN A 84 13.26 -7.60 1.90
C GLN A 84 14.73 -7.17 1.90
N LYS A 85 15.51 -7.72 2.83
CA LYS A 85 16.98 -7.66 2.79
C LYS A 85 17.48 -8.41 1.55
N THR A 86 17.69 -7.71 0.43
CA THR A 86 18.59 -8.20 -0.62
C THR A 86 19.94 -7.56 -0.40
N PHE A 87 20.95 -8.37 -0.09
CA PHE A 87 22.33 -7.97 0.25
C PHE A 87 23.08 -7.19 -0.85
N THR A 88 22.47 -6.97 -2.02
CA THR A 88 23.16 -6.51 -3.23
C THR A 88 22.88 -5.07 -3.66
N GLN A 89 22.11 -4.26 -2.92
CA GLN A 89 21.91 -2.85 -3.30
C GLN A 89 21.91 -1.90 -2.11
N VAL A 90 22.95 -1.05 -2.06
CA VAL A 90 23.27 -0.04 -1.03
C VAL A 90 22.32 1.18 -1.06
N ASN A 91 21.08 1.01 -1.52
CA ASN A 91 20.06 2.07 -1.58
C ASN A 91 18.69 1.54 -1.13
N LEU A 92 18.65 0.89 0.04
CA LEU A 92 17.41 0.50 0.73
C LEU A 92 16.73 1.75 1.31
N PHE A 93 16.03 2.52 0.46
CA PHE A 93 15.05 3.48 0.97
C PHE A 93 13.74 2.74 1.22
N TYR A 94 13.40 2.52 2.49
CA TYR A 94 12.15 1.93 2.93
C TYR A 94 10.98 2.89 2.70
N ARG A 95 10.50 3.01 1.47
CA ARG A 95 9.32 3.85 1.20
C ARG A 95 8.10 3.18 1.83
N MET A 96 7.31 3.91 2.61
CA MET A 96 6.10 3.36 3.20
C MET A 96 4.88 3.99 2.57
N ILE A 97 3.95 3.15 2.15
CA ILE A 97 2.64 3.57 1.67
C ILE A 97 1.64 2.71 2.43
N HIS A 98 0.63 3.36 2.99
CA HIS A 98 -0.46 2.69 3.68
C HIS A 98 -1.77 2.98 2.98
N VAL A 99 -2.78 2.12 3.11
CA VAL A 99 -4.08 2.28 2.44
C VAL A 99 -4.75 3.63 2.78
N VAL A 100 -4.52 4.14 3.98
CA VAL A 100 -5.05 5.45 4.42
C VAL A 100 -4.51 6.61 3.58
N ASP A 101 -3.34 6.45 2.96
CA ASP A 101 -2.69 7.50 2.17
C ASP A 101 -3.40 7.76 0.83
N TRP A 102 -4.30 6.87 0.39
CA TRP A 102 -4.95 7.01 -0.92
C TRP A 102 -5.86 8.23 -1.01
N LEU A 103 -6.58 8.60 0.05
CA LEU A 103 -7.46 9.77 0.03
C LEU A 103 -6.71 11.06 -0.34
N PRO A 104 -5.71 11.53 0.41
CA PRO A 104 -5.00 12.75 0.05
C PRO A 104 -4.17 12.61 -1.24
N THR A 105 -3.75 11.39 -1.59
CA THR A 105 -3.03 11.08 -2.82
C THR A 105 -3.92 11.28 -4.06
N ILE A 106 -5.14 10.74 -4.05
CA ILE A 106 -6.12 10.89 -5.13
C ILE A 106 -6.57 12.34 -5.25
N LEU A 107 -6.78 13.04 -4.14
CA LEU A 107 -7.09 14.48 -4.17
C LEU A 107 -5.98 15.29 -4.84
N ASP A 108 -4.71 14.97 -4.57
CA ASP A 108 -3.59 15.62 -5.27
C ASP A 108 -3.51 15.26 -6.76
N MET A 109 -3.82 14.01 -7.13
CA MET A 109 -3.92 13.58 -8.54
C MET A 109 -5.00 14.36 -9.28
N ALA A 110 -6.16 14.57 -8.64
CA ALA A 110 -7.30 15.30 -9.18
C ALA A 110 -7.09 16.84 -9.21
N GLY A 111 -5.93 17.35 -8.77
CA GLY A 111 -5.65 18.78 -8.73
C GLY A 111 -6.46 19.55 -7.68
N PHE A 112 -6.95 18.85 -6.63
CA PHE A 112 -7.72 19.49 -5.57
C PHE A 112 -6.89 20.56 -4.85
N ASN A 113 -7.52 21.67 -4.48
CA ASN A 113 -6.82 22.79 -3.85
C ASN A 113 -6.19 22.37 -2.51
N LYS A 114 -4.88 22.54 -2.39
CA LYS A 114 -4.09 22.09 -1.24
C LYS A 114 -4.47 22.77 0.07
N ASP A 115 -4.82 24.06 0.05
CA ASP A 115 -5.25 24.78 1.25
C ASP A 115 -6.61 24.31 1.74
N LYS A 116 -7.56 24.10 0.82
CA LYS A 116 -8.86 23.52 1.15
C LYS A 116 -8.70 22.10 1.71
N ARG A 117 -7.82 21.30 1.11
CA ARG A 117 -7.52 19.95 1.60
C ARG A 117 -6.97 19.99 3.02
N ARG A 118 -5.93 20.80 3.26
CA ARG A 118 -5.30 20.95 4.58
C ARG A 118 -6.29 21.39 5.66
N LYS A 119 -7.21 22.31 5.33
CA LYS A 119 -8.25 22.76 6.25
C LYS A 119 -9.29 21.67 6.56
N LYS A 120 -9.79 20.99 5.52
CA LYS A 120 -10.85 19.97 5.66
C LYS A 120 -10.35 18.67 6.30
N PHE A 121 -9.08 18.34 6.08
CA PHE A 121 -8.45 17.09 6.48
C PHE A 121 -7.23 17.35 7.38
N SER A 122 -7.36 18.28 8.32
CA SER A 122 -6.27 18.69 9.22
C SER A 122 -5.94 17.65 10.29
N ASN A 123 -6.89 16.77 10.63
CA ASN A 123 -6.76 15.78 11.70
C ASN A 123 -7.02 14.35 11.18
N ILE A 124 -6.28 13.92 10.16
CA ILE A 124 -6.34 12.56 9.63
C ILE A 124 -4.92 11.99 9.53
N ASP A 125 -4.79 10.66 9.67
CA ASP A 125 -3.49 9.98 9.68
C ASP A 125 -2.80 9.94 8.31
N SER A 126 -3.52 10.23 7.23
CA SER A 126 -3.08 10.01 5.86
C SER A 126 -2.10 11.06 5.37
N VAL A 127 -1.11 10.65 4.58
CA VAL A 127 -0.18 11.57 3.90
C VAL A 127 -0.20 11.31 2.41
N SER A 128 -0.27 12.37 1.59
CA SER A 128 -0.23 12.20 0.13
C SER A 128 1.13 11.67 -0.33
N GLN A 129 1.08 10.58 -1.08
CA GLN A 129 2.24 9.93 -1.68
C GLN A 129 2.50 10.39 -3.11
N TRP A 130 1.67 11.27 -3.68
CA TRP A 130 1.65 11.55 -5.11
C TRP A 130 3.02 11.98 -5.67
N LYS A 131 3.65 12.99 -5.05
CA LYS A 131 4.97 13.47 -5.48
C LYS A 131 6.06 12.41 -5.38
N TYR A 132 5.94 11.47 -4.45
CA TYR A 132 6.92 10.40 -4.21
C TYR A 132 6.73 9.26 -5.20
N LEU A 133 5.48 8.92 -5.54
CA LEU A 133 5.12 7.98 -6.59
C LEU A 133 5.65 8.44 -7.95
N GLN A 134 5.40 9.70 -8.33
CA GLN A 134 5.85 10.27 -9.61
C GLN A 134 7.38 10.25 -9.80
N ARG A 135 8.13 10.36 -8.70
CA ARG A 135 9.60 10.40 -8.70
C ARG A 135 10.23 9.02 -8.48
N CYS A 136 9.44 8.01 -8.14
CA CYS A 136 9.93 6.74 -7.66
C CYS A 136 10.96 6.85 -6.51
N ARG A 137 10.81 7.85 -5.64
CA ARG A 137 11.81 8.15 -4.60
C ARG A 137 11.16 8.70 -3.33
N GLY A 138 11.60 8.21 -2.18
CA GLY A 138 11.13 8.62 -0.85
C GLY A 138 9.70 8.17 -0.53
N SER A 139 9.25 8.53 0.66
CA SER A 139 7.85 8.45 1.10
C SER A 139 7.46 9.75 1.83
N GLY A 140 6.17 10.05 1.86
CA GLY A 140 5.60 11.06 2.77
C GLY A 140 5.46 10.59 4.21
N ARG A 141 5.81 9.33 4.49
CA ARG A 141 5.55 8.66 5.75
C ARG A 141 6.76 7.87 6.21
N GLU A 142 7.12 8.07 7.48
CA GLU A 142 8.19 7.35 8.17
C GLU A 142 7.67 6.36 9.23
N GLU A 143 6.35 6.36 9.51
CA GLU A 143 5.72 5.43 10.43
C GLU A 143 4.22 5.26 10.19
N PHE A 144 3.65 4.15 10.66
CA PHE A 144 2.20 4.01 10.81
C PHE A 144 1.83 2.91 11.81
N VAL A 145 0.68 3.09 12.46
CA VAL A 145 0.03 2.06 13.26
C VAL A 145 -0.84 1.21 12.34
N TYR A 146 -0.67 -0.11 12.37
CA TYR A 146 -1.54 -1.05 11.65
C TYR A 146 -2.88 -1.20 12.39
N GLN A 147 -2.81 -1.49 13.68
CA GLN A 147 -3.96 -1.78 14.53
C GLN A 147 -3.55 -1.67 16.00
N ILE A 148 -4.51 -1.29 16.83
CA ILE A 148 -4.51 -1.50 18.27
C ILE A 148 -5.89 -2.06 18.59
N ASP A 149 -5.95 -3.32 18.98
CA ASP A 149 -7.19 -3.99 19.39
C ASP A 149 -6.94 -4.64 20.74
N ASP A 150 -7.55 -4.08 21.77
CA ASP A 150 -7.49 -4.52 23.16
C ASP A 150 -8.65 -5.44 23.55
N TYR A 151 -9.58 -5.70 22.63
CA TYR A 151 -10.79 -6.46 22.89
C TYR A 151 -10.72 -7.88 22.32
N VAL A 152 -10.70 -8.02 20.99
CA VAL A 152 -10.80 -9.33 20.32
C VAL A 152 -9.41 -9.94 20.14
N ALA A 153 -8.56 -9.28 19.37
CA ALA A 153 -7.24 -9.81 19.04
C ALA A 153 -6.21 -9.59 20.16
N LYS A 154 -6.45 -8.62 21.06
CA LYS A 154 -5.51 -8.20 22.12
C LYS A 154 -4.11 -7.98 21.56
N SER A 155 -4.01 -7.28 20.44
CA SER A 155 -2.79 -7.15 19.66
C SER A 155 -2.61 -5.73 19.12
N ALA A 156 -1.36 -5.34 18.96
CA ALA A 156 -1.01 -4.10 18.28
C ALA A 156 0.17 -4.30 17.34
N ALA A 157 0.20 -3.52 16.27
CA ALA A 157 1.38 -3.45 15.42
C ALA A 157 1.63 -2.03 14.91
N ILE A 158 2.91 -1.66 14.91
CA ILE A 158 3.41 -0.40 14.37
C ILE A 158 4.59 -0.68 13.42
N ARG A 159 4.69 0.11 12.35
CA ARG A 159 5.81 0.11 11.42
C ARG A 159 6.59 1.41 11.54
N TYR A 160 7.92 1.32 11.56
CA TYR A 160 8.81 2.49 11.52
C TYR A 160 9.84 2.34 10.39
N GLU A 161 10.21 3.44 9.74
CA GLU A 161 11.09 3.47 8.57
C GLU A 161 12.53 3.10 8.91
N ILE A 162 13.03 3.56 10.06
CA ILE A 162 14.40 3.30 10.51
C ILE A 162 14.59 1.78 10.64
N MET A 163 15.28 1.22 9.64
CA MET A 163 15.62 -0.20 9.46
C MET A 163 14.46 -1.13 9.04
N GLY A 164 13.27 -0.59 8.73
CA GLY A 164 12.14 -1.36 8.23
C GLY A 164 11.56 -2.35 9.25
N TYR A 165 11.65 -2.05 10.54
CA TYR A 165 11.09 -2.90 11.59
C TYR A 165 9.57 -2.73 11.69
N LYS A 166 8.92 -3.87 11.90
CA LYS A 166 7.55 -3.96 12.38
C LYS A 166 7.59 -4.49 13.80
N PHE A 167 7.08 -3.72 14.74
CA PHE A 167 6.85 -4.18 16.10
C PHE A 167 5.42 -4.71 16.16
N ALA A 168 5.28 -6.02 16.35
CA ALA A 168 4.00 -6.67 16.52
C ALA A 168 3.97 -7.33 17.91
N ILE A 169 3.06 -6.91 18.76
CA ILE A 169 2.89 -7.41 20.13
C ILE A 169 1.58 -8.18 20.20
N LYS A 170 1.65 -9.44 20.61
CA LYS A 170 0.49 -10.28 20.91
C LYS A 170 0.32 -10.30 22.43
N LYS A 171 -0.81 -9.79 22.93
CA LYS A 171 -1.10 -9.30 24.30
C LYS A 171 -0.62 -7.88 24.56
N VAL A 172 -1.50 -6.92 24.28
CA VAL A 172 -1.36 -5.54 24.76
C VAL A 172 -2.09 -5.42 26.10
N PHE A 173 -1.37 -5.06 27.17
CA PHE A 173 -1.99 -4.59 28.40
C PHE A 173 -1.97 -3.07 28.37
N ILE A 174 -3.06 -2.45 27.90
CA ILE A 174 -3.23 -1.00 28.03
C ILE A 174 -3.93 -0.77 29.36
N LYS A 175 -3.18 -0.30 30.37
CA LYS A 175 -3.79 0.38 31.52
C LYS A 175 -4.09 1.80 31.07
N LEU A 176 -5.34 2.06 30.67
CA LEU A 176 -5.84 3.43 30.60
C LEU A 176 -5.98 3.92 32.05
N PHE A 177 -5.28 4.99 32.41
CA PHE A 177 -5.43 5.67 33.70
C PHE A 177 -6.74 6.44 33.77
#